data_AF-A0A818G2B1-F1
#
_entry.id   AF-A0A818G2B1-F1
#
_cell.length_a   1.000
_cell.length_b   1.000
_cell.length_c   1.000
_cell.angle_alpha   90.00
_cell.angle_beta   90.00
_cell.angle_gamma   90.00
#
_symmetry.space_group_name_H-M   'P 1'
#
loop_
_entity.id
_entity.type
_entity.pdbx_description
1 polymer ?
#
loop_
_entity_poly.entity_id
_entity_poly.type
_entity_poly.pdbx_seq_one_letter_code
_entity_poly.pdbx_strand_id
1 'polypeptide(L)'
;MPTHLICFRHPALGRGFGLGYKIQFGYDFVGDNYNGSNSFVPDPDPLDCGGHGTHVSGIVSAIAPTFTGVAPNATLGVYRVFGCSGGSSNDVVIAAFNAAYQAGAQIITASLGSPSGWTEDPLAVVVDRIVDAGVSCTFSAGNNGNEGLFFASTAANGIDVTAIGSVDSIITPQIMYEGQFTINSSANTNFQYLPANNPFPNNISGYPLYVVDHNITNPADACTALPADTPILSEKIVLIRRGSCTFLSKIANVQKFGAQYIMIYNNENPMVKPQSPSGVFAAMVSAEQGAYWISRLQESLVINFYFSPKSITTTISSPNNITGGTMSIFSSWSPTNELIIKPEVSAPGGNILSTYPLHLGGYAILSGTSMAAPYIAGVIALYKNAKVLLSFGITNDGMNAASVLQPQINELLAEL
;
A
#
# COMPACT_ATOMS: atom_id res chain seq x y z
N MET A 1 13.12 -5.63 -2.38
CA MET A 1 11.89 -6.42 -2.55
C MET A 1 11.41 -6.18 -3.97
N PRO A 2 11.23 -7.21 -4.81
CA PRO A 2 10.95 -7.03 -6.23
C PRO A 2 9.53 -6.50 -6.48
N THR A 3 9.34 -5.89 -7.64
CA THR A 3 8.27 -4.94 -7.95
C THR A 3 7.52 -5.40 -9.22
N HIS A 4 6.18 -5.53 -9.19
CA HIS A 4 5.40 -6.47 -10.05
C HIS A 4 4.02 -5.92 -10.52
N LEU A 5 3.79 -5.62 -11.82
CA LEU A 5 2.61 -4.91 -12.44
C LEU A 5 1.32 -5.76 -12.64
N ILE A 6 0.20 -5.28 -13.23
CA ILE A 6 -0.93 -4.46 -12.69
C ILE A 6 -2.27 -5.22 -12.89
N CYS A 7 -3.20 -5.15 -11.93
CA CYS A 7 -4.58 -5.61 -12.06
C CYS A 7 -5.44 -4.59 -12.83
N PHE A 8 -5.41 -4.61 -14.16
CA PHE A 8 -6.16 -3.65 -15.01
C PHE A 8 -7.69 -3.76 -14.90
N ARG A 9 -8.20 -4.89 -14.40
CA ARG A 9 -9.64 -5.08 -14.08
C ARG A 9 -10.05 -4.33 -12.81
N HIS A 10 -9.11 -3.76 -12.06
CA HIS A 10 -9.41 -3.03 -10.84
C HIS A 10 -10.32 -1.82 -11.14
N PRO A 11 -11.44 -1.62 -10.41
CA PRO A 11 -12.37 -0.51 -10.66
C PRO A 11 -11.72 0.87 -10.65
N ALA A 12 -10.81 1.10 -9.72
CA ALA A 12 -10.11 2.37 -9.62
C ALA A 12 -9.06 2.59 -10.74
N LEU A 13 -8.72 1.55 -11.51
CA LEU A 13 -7.80 1.62 -12.65
C LEU A 13 -8.51 1.50 -14.01
N GLY A 14 -9.83 1.76 -14.06
CA GLY A 14 -10.57 1.89 -15.33
C GLY A 14 -11.21 0.60 -15.85
N ARG A 15 -11.13 -0.52 -15.12
CA ARG A 15 -11.85 -1.78 -15.42
C ARG A 15 -11.53 -2.43 -16.78
N GLY A 16 -10.37 -2.17 -17.37
CA GLY A 16 -10.01 -2.79 -18.63
C GLY A 16 -8.63 -2.41 -19.13
N PHE A 17 -8.29 -3.01 -20.27
CA PHE A 17 -7.00 -2.89 -20.94
C PHE A 17 -7.24 -2.68 -22.43
N GLY A 18 -6.47 -1.77 -23.04
CA GLY A 18 -6.59 -1.44 -24.46
C GLY A 18 -7.17 -0.07 -24.73
N LEU A 19 -7.38 0.25 -26.00
CA LEU A 19 -7.87 1.55 -26.45
C LEU A 19 -9.20 1.92 -25.75
N GLY A 20 -9.28 3.14 -25.23
CA GLY A 20 -10.45 3.64 -24.50
C GLY A 20 -10.47 3.33 -23.01
N TYR A 21 -9.55 2.50 -22.52
CA TYR A 21 -9.32 2.31 -21.09
C TYR A 21 -8.24 3.24 -20.56
N LYS A 22 -8.12 3.31 -19.23
CA LYS A 22 -7.04 4.04 -18.55
C LYS A 22 -5.67 3.40 -18.82
N ILE A 23 -5.63 2.07 -18.79
CA ILE A 23 -4.45 1.30 -19.17
C ILE A 23 -4.62 0.93 -20.64
N GLN A 24 -3.91 1.62 -21.53
CA GLN A 24 -4.16 1.49 -22.98
C GLN A 24 -3.26 0.48 -23.68
N PHE A 25 -2.06 0.28 -23.16
CA PHE A 25 -1.08 -0.60 -23.77
C PHE A 25 -0.16 -1.19 -22.70
N GLY A 26 0.47 -2.30 -23.05
CA GLY A 26 1.39 -2.99 -22.18
C GLY A 26 1.92 -4.26 -22.79
N TYR A 27 2.93 -4.84 -22.16
CA TYR A 27 3.60 -6.04 -22.63
C TYR A 27 4.29 -6.75 -21.46
N ASP A 28 4.26 -8.08 -21.45
CA ASP A 28 5.08 -8.90 -20.56
C ASP A 28 6.34 -9.35 -21.29
N PHE A 29 7.50 -8.90 -20.82
CA PHE A 29 8.80 -9.26 -21.38
C PHE A 29 9.33 -10.61 -20.91
N VAL A 30 8.71 -11.23 -19.89
CA VAL A 30 9.34 -12.35 -19.18
C VAL A 30 8.44 -13.54 -18.92
N GLY A 31 7.14 -13.33 -18.74
CA GLY A 31 6.17 -14.36 -18.41
C GLY A 31 6.20 -14.79 -16.93
N ASP A 32 5.18 -15.54 -16.52
CA ASP A 32 4.94 -15.94 -15.12
C ASP A 32 6.06 -16.74 -14.46
N ASN A 33 6.67 -17.65 -15.21
CA ASN A 33 7.67 -18.57 -14.67
C ASN A 33 9.08 -17.98 -14.61
N TYR A 34 9.28 -16.74 -15.07
CA TYR A 34 10.60 -16.13 -15.03
C TYR A 34 11.05 -15.87 -13.59
N ASN A 35 12.30 -16.19 -13.28
CA ASN A 35 12.87 -16.05 -11.94
C ASN A 35 14.18 -15.24 -11.90
N GLY A 36 14.57 -14.63 -13.02
CA GLY A 36 15.82 -13.88 -13.16
C GLY A 36 16.97 -14.68 -13.78
N SER A 37 16.86 -16.01 -13.84
CA SER A 37 17.94 -16.89 -14.31
C SER A 37 17.54 -17.85 -15.42
N ASN A 38 16.25 -18.06 -15.65
CA ASN A 38 15.72 -18.89 -16.74
C ASN A 38 15.38 -18.05 -17.98
N SER A 39 15.10 -18.73 -19.09
CA SER A 39 14.66 -18.07 -20.32
C SER A 39 13.31 -17.37 -20.13
N PHE A 40 13.20 -16.16 -20.65
CA PHE A 40 11.94 -15.42 -20.71
C PHE A 40 10.95 -16.07 -21.69
N VAL A 41 9.65 -15.98 -21.37
CA VAL A 41 8.53 -16.38 -22.22
C VAL A 41 7.58 -15.18 -22.32
N PRO A 42 7.88 -14.20 -23.21
CA PRO A 42 7.14 -12.95 -23.30
C PRO A 42 5.75 -13.17 -23.87
N ASP A 43 4.80 -12.35 -23.46
CA ASP A 43 3.42 -12.42 -23.92
C ASP A 43 2.72 -11.04 -23.81
N PRO A 44 1.57 -10.84 -24.47
CA PRO A 44 0.92 -9.53 -24.51
C PRO A 44 0.09 -9.20 -23.24
N ASP A 45 -0.01 -10.09 -22.25
CA ASP A 45 -0.82 -9.92 -21.04
C ASP A 45 0.04 -9.55 -19.82
N PRO A 46 0.13 -8.26 -19.45
CA PRO A 46 0.94 -7.81 -18.32
C PRO A 46 0.26 -8.04 -16.95
N LEU A 47 -0.58 -9.08 -16.82
CA LEU A 47 -1.37 -9.34 -15.62
C LEU A 47 -0.49 -9.72 -14.42
N ASP A 48 -0.96 -9.37 -13.22
CA ASP A 48 -0.25 -9.41 -11.95
C ASP A 48 -0.41 -10.70 -11.14
N CYS A 49 0.68 -11.18 -10.52
CA CYS A 49 0.66 -12.23 -9.48
C CYS A 49 0.90 -11.71 -8.04
N GLY A 50 1.52 -10.54 -7.84
CA GLY A 50 2.09 -10.08 -6.56
C GLY A 50 1.61 -8.71 -6.04
N GLY A 51 0.99 -7.88 -6.88
CA GLY A 51 0.24 -6.69 -6.48
C GLY A 51 0.98 -5.36 -6.44
N HIS A 52 2.30 -5.37 -6.51
CA HIS A 52 3.13 -4.17 -6.28
C HIS A 52 2.92 -3.07 -7.33
N GLY A 53 2.99 -3.40 -8.60
CA GLY A 53 2.79 -2.47 -9.69
C GLY A 53 1.32 -2.07 -9.85
N THR A 54 0.37 -2.93 -9.43
CA THR A 54 -1.04 -2.48 -9.20
C THR A 54 -1.06 -1.34 -8.19
N HIS A 55 -0.29 -1.44 -7.11
CA HIS A 55 -0.18 -0.42 -6.07
C HIS A 55 0.48 0.87 -6.58
N VAL A 56 1.63 0.75 -7.23
CA VAL A 56 2.33 1.87 -7.90
C VAL A 56 1.41 2.62 -8.86
N SER A 57 0.65 1.90 -9.67
CA SER A 57 -0.22 2.51 -10.69
C SER A 57 -1.42 3.23 -10.10
N GLY A 58 -1.91 2.75 -8.96
CA GLY A 58 -2.94 3.46 -8.21
C GLY A 58 -2.45 4.79 -7.65
N ILE A 59 -1.20 4.87 -7.21
CA ILE A 59 -0.59 6.12 -6.74
C ILE A 59 -0.54 7.14 -7.88
N VAL A 60 -0.21 6.69 -9.10
CA VAL A 60 -0.20 7.57 -10.27
C VAL A 60 -1.60 8.03 -10.63
N SER A 61 -2.59 7.14 -10.79
CA SER A 61 -3.82 7.51 -11.51
C SER A 61 -5.12 6.84 -11.06
N ALA A 62 -5.16 6.21 -9.88
CA ALA A 62 -6.40 5.62 -9.39
C ALA A 62 -7.51 6.66 -9.20
N ILE A 63 -8.75 6.24 -9.43
CA ILE A 63 -9.95 6.95 -8.97
C ILE A 63 -10.74 5.97 -8.08
N ALA A 64 -10.47 6.01 -6.78
CA ALA A 64 -11.15 5.17 -5.80
C ALA A 64 -12.17 6.00 -4.99
N PRO A 65 -13.16 5.37 -4.34
CA PRO A 65 -14.13 6.11 -3.52
C PRO A 65 -13.51 6.92 -2.38
N THR A 66 -12.35 6.51 -1.86
CA THR A 66 -11.71 7.11 -0.67
C THR A 66 -10.37 7.77 -0.94
N PHE A 67 -9.80 7.62 -2.12
CA PHE A 67 -8.55 8.29 -2.51
C PHE A 67 -8.46 8.43 -4.04
N THR A 68 -7.63 9.37 -4.48
CA THR A 68 -7.34 9.60 -5.89
C THR A 68 -5.83 9.59 -6.07
N GLY A 69 -5.34 8.99 -7.16
CA GLY A 69 -3.94 9.08 -7.56
C GLY A 69 -3.56 10.51 -7.94
N VAL A 70 -2.27 10.79 -8.06
CA VAL A 70 -1.77 12.16 -8.28
C VAL A 70 -2.25 12.73 -9.62
N ALA A 71 -2.18 11.94 -10.70
CA ALA A 71 -2.62 12.29 -12.04
C ALA A 71 -3.76 11.35 -12.51
N PRO A 72 -5.00 11.53 -12.00
CA PRO A 72 -6.10 10.60 -12.23
C PRO A 72 -6.61 10.54 -13.67
N ASN A 73 -6.22 11.49 -14.53
CA ASN A 73 -6.56 11.48 -15.96
C ASN A 73 -5.40 11.01 -16.85
N ALA A 74 -4.27 10.63 -16.26
CA ALA A 74 -3.16 10.07 -17.03
C ALA A 74 -3.57 8.73 -17.67
N THR A 75 -3.12 8.53 -18.91
CA THR A 75 -3.13 7.23 -19.58
C THR A 75 -1.90 6.45 -19.16
N LEU A 76 -2.05 5.17 -18.86
CA LEU A 76 -0.98 4.29 -18.43
C LEU A 76 -0.57 3.30 -19.53
N GLY A 77 0.74 3.18 -19.70
CA GLY A 77 1.42 2.07 -20.39
C GLY A 77 2.10 1.17 -19.36
N VAL A 78 2.06 -0.15 -19.57
CA VAL A 78 2.42 -1.13 -18.53
C VAL A 78 3.37 -2.18 -19.06
N TYR A 79 4.62 -2.16 -18.61
CA TYR A 79 5.65 -3.08 -19.09
C TYR A 79 6.18 -3.97 -17.98
N ARG A 80 5.88 -5.26 -18.06
CA ARG A 80 6.25 -6.26 -17.06
C ARG A 80 7.62 -6.85 -17.35
N VAL A 81 8.49 -6.77 -16.34
CA VAL A 81 9.90 -7.18 -16.40
C VAL A 81 10.26 -8.23 -15.34
N PHE A 82 9.31 -8.60 -14.47
CA PHE A 82 9.49 -9.64 -13.47
C PHE A 82 8.46 -10.76 -13.66
N GLY A 83 8.84 -12.01 -13.40
CA GLY A 83 7.89 -13.10 -13.26
C GLY A 83 7.14 -13.04 -11.93
N CYS A 84 6.39 -14.10 -11.59
CA CYS A 84 5.69 -14.18 -10.31
C CYS A 84 6.64 -14.39 -9.11
N SER A 85 7.92 -14.66 -9.35
CA SER A 85 8.94 -14.84 -8.32
C SER A 85 10.33 -14.44 -8.83
N GLY A 86 11.31 -14.31 -7.94
CA GLY A 86 12.71 -14.05 -8.33
C GLY A 86 12.99 -12.59 -8.71
N GLY A 87 14.03 -12.40 -9.54
CA GLY A 87 14.53 -11.09 -9.95
C GLY A 87 14.29 -10.78 -11.44
N SER A 88 14.84 -9.66 -11.88
CA SER A 88 14.95 -9.27 -13.29
C SER A 88 16.39 -8.91 -13.59
N SER A 89 16.80 -9.11 -14.83
CA SER A 89 18.09 -8.67 -15.35
C SER A 89 18.00 -7.30 -16.03
N ASN A 90 19.12 -6.58 -16.10
CA ASN A 90 19.19 -5.23 -16.67
C ASN A 90 18.77 -5.19 -18.14
N ASP A 91 19.09 -6.21 -18.94
CA ASP A 91 18.72 -6.31 -20.36
C ASP A 91 17.20 -6.32 -20.57
N VAL A 92 16.44 -7.05 -19.74
CA VAL A 92 14.98 -7.05 -19.77
C VAL A 92 14.43 -5.66 -19.43
N VAL A 93 14.95 -5.02 -18.39
CA VAL A 93 14.52 -3.67 -17.99
C VAL A 93 14.84 -2.65 -19.08
N ILE A 94 16.04 -2.72 -19.66
CA ILE A 94 16.46 -1.88 -20.79
C ILE A 94 15.52 -2.08 -21.99
N ALA A 95 15.13 -3.32 -22.31
CA ALA A 95 14.18 -3.60 -23.39
C ALA A 95 12.81 -2.96 -23.13
N ALA A 96 12.31 -3.03 -21.89
CA ALA A 96 11.06 -2.39 -21.50
C ALA A 96 11.12 -0.86 -21.57
N PHE A 97 12.22 -0.24 -21.14
CA PHE A 97 12.43 1.20 -21.23
C PHE A 97 12.46 1.68 -22.69
N ASN A 98 13.18 0.96 -23.56
CA ASN A 98 13.18 1.24 -24.99
C ASN A 98 11.77 1.09 -25.61
N ALA A 99 11.02 0.06 -25.23
CA ALA A 99 9.66 -0.13 -25.70
C ALA A 99 8.71 0.99 -25.23
N ALA A 100 8.84 1.44 -23.98
CA ALA A 100 8.07 2.56 -23.45
C ALA A 100 8.38 3.87 -24.16
N TYR A 101 9.67 4.15 -24.41
CA TYR A 101 10.11 5.28 -25.22
C TYR A 101 9.53 5.22 -26.64
N GLN A 102 9.65 4.08 -27.32
CA GLN A 102 9.14 3.88 -28.68
C GLN A 102 7.60 3.98 -28.77
N ALA A 103 6.89 3.60 -27.69
CA ALA A 103 5.45 3.78 -27.58
C ALA A 103 5.03 5.25 -27.32
N GLY A 104 5.99 6.17 -27.18
CA GLY A 104 5.73 7.60 -26.99
C GLY A 104 5.40 8.00 -25.56
N ALA A 105 5.87 7.23 -24.57
CA ALA A 105 5.72 7.61 -23.16
C ALA A 105 6.37 8.99 -22.91
N GLN A 106 5.64 9.91 -22.28
CA GLN A 106 6.23 11.21 -21.88
C GLN A 106 6.96 11.14 -20.54
N ILE A 107 6.63 10.13 -19.73
CA ILE A 107 7.17 9.87 -18.40
C ILE A 107 7.27 8.35 -18.25
N ILE A 108 8.40 7.85 -17.76
CA ILE A 108 8.58 6.45 -17.40
C ILE A 108 8.91 6.40 -15.90
N THR A 109 8.08 5.71 -15.12
CA THR A 109 8.34 5.52 -13.69
C THR A 109 8.65 4.06 -13.42
N ALA A 110 9.75 3.82 -12.71
CA ALA A 110 10.18 2.48 -12.36
C ALA A 110 10.52 2.42 -10.88
N SER A 111 9.83 1.51 -10.19
CA SER A 111 10.05 1.26 -8.78
C SER A 111 10.89 0.00 -8.63
N LEU A 112 12.06 -0.06 -9.24
CA LEU A 112 12.93 -1.23 -9.23
C LEU A 112 14.38 -0.79 -9.11
N GLY A 113 15.25 -1.74 -8.80
CA GLY A 113 16.69 -1.51 -8.76
C GLY A 113 17.40 -2.50 -7.86
N SER A 114 18.71 -2.43 -7.91
CA SER A 114 19.63 -3.17 -7.06
C SER A 114 20.74 -2.24 -6.60
N PRO A 115 21.39 -2.51 -5.44
CA PRO A 115 22.50 -1.68 -4.99
C PRO A 115 23.59 -1.58 -6.06
N SER A 116 23.87 -0.36 -6.49
CA SER A 116 24.93 -0.02 -7.45
C SER A 116 25.18 1.48 -7.36
N GLY A 117 26.44 1.86 -7.20
CA GLY A 117 26.84 3.26 -7.04
C GLY A 117 27.50 3.86 -8.27
N TRP A 118 27.58 3.16 -9.41
CA TRP A 118 28.29 3.64 -10.62
C TRP A 118 27.32 4.10 -11.69
N THR A 119 27.43 5.36 -12.13
CA THR A 119 26.59 5.95 -13.18
C THR A 119 26.75 5.22 -14.52
N GLU A 120 27.87 4.54 -14.73
CA GLU A 120 28.13 3.76 -15.95
C GLU A 120 27.45 2.39 -15.95
N ASP A 121 26.64 2.07 -14.95
CA ASP A 121 25.78 0.88 -14.98
C ASP A 121 24.94 0.88 -16.28
N PRO A 122 24.88 -0.23 -17.02
CA PRO A 122 24.20 -0.26 -18.32
C PRO A 122 22.76 0.24 -18.29
N LEU A 123 22.03 -0.01 -17.20
CA LEU A 123 20.66 0.47 -17.07
C LEU A 123 20.64 1.99 -16.84
N ALA A 124 21.50 2.51 -15.96
CA ALA A 124 21.60 3.95 -15.71
C ALA A 124 21.92 4.73 -17.00
N VAL A 125 22.94 4.28 -17.76
CA VAL A 125 23.33 4.91 -19.03
C VAL A 125 22.20 4.92 -20.06
N VAL A 126 21.43 3.84 -20.16
CA VAL A 126 20.29 3.78 -21.09
C VAL A 126 19.17 4.73 -20.66
N VAL A 127 18.85 4.75 -19.36
CA VAL A 127 17.79 5.61 -18.85
C VAL A 127 18.18 7.09 -19.00
N ASP A 128 19.43 7.47 -18.73
CA ASP A 128 19.93 8.83 -18.97
C ASP A 128 19.72 9.27 -20.43
N ARG A 129 20.07 8.41 -21.40
CA ARG A 129 19.84 8.71 -22.83
C ARG A 129 18.37 8.89 -23.19
N ILE A 130 17.46 8.21 -22.49
CA ILE A 130 16.01 8.38 -22.66
C ILE A 130 15.57 9.73 -22.07
N VAL A 131 16.17 10.15 -20.95
CA VAL A 131 15.95 11.48 -20.38
C VAL A 131 16.45 12.58 -21.32
N ASP A 132 17.65 12.43 -21.88
CA ASP A 132 18.21 13.33 -22.91
C ASP A 132 17.30 13.46 -24.14
N ALA A 133 16.59 12.39 -24.49
CA ALA A 133 15.62 12.37 -25.56
C ALA A 133 14.26 13.03 -25.19
N GLY A 134 14.13 13.59 -23.99
CA GLY A 134 12.98 14.38 -23.54
C GLY A 134 11.92 13.60 -22.74
N VAL A 135 12.18 12.34 -22.39
CA VAL A 135 11.26 11.52 -21.60
C VAL A 135 11.70 11.51 -20.14
N SER A 136 10.87 12.03 -19.24
CA SER A 136 11.26 12.12 -17.83
C SER A 136 11.22 10.73 -17.18
N CYS A 137 12.30 10.33 -16.53
CA CYS A 137 12.40 9.03 -15.87
C CYS A 137 12.51 9.20 -14.35
N THR A 138 11.61 8.57 -13.60
CA THR A 138 11.65 8.56 -12.13
C THR A 138 11.97 7.17 -11.61
N PHE A 139 12.93 7.08 -10.69
CA PHE A 139 13.34 5.83 -10.06
C PHE A 139 13.27 5.90 -8.54
N SER A 140 12.87 4.78 -7.92
CA SER A 140 12.97 4.63 -6.47
C SER A 140 14.44 4.58 -6.03
N ALA A 141 14.82 5.38 -5.02
CA ALA A 141 16.20 5.44 -4.54
C ALA A 141 16.73 4.13 -3.92
N GLY A 142 15.82 3.24 -3.50
CA GLY A 142 16.13 1.99 -2.81
C GLY A 142 15.60 1.97 -1.37
N ASN A 143 15.60 0.79 -0.76
CA ASN A 143 15.04 0.55 0.58
C ASN A 143 16.10 -0.01 1.55
N ASN A 144 17.36 0.40 1.37
CA ASN A 144 18.52 -0.11 2.09
C ASN A 144 19.16 0.96 2.99
N GLY A 145 18.35 1.87 3.55
CA GLY A 145 18.84 2.98 4.38
C GLY A 145 19.69 2.57 5.59
N ASN A 146 19.48 1.35 6.10
CA ASN A 146 20.27 0.80 7.21
C ASN A 146 21.72 0.47 6.83
N GLU A 147 22.03 0.32 5.54
CA GLU A 147 23.40 0.07 5.05
C GLU A 147 24.28 1.33 5.12
N GLY A 148 23.65 2.51 5.21
CA GLY A 148 24.33 3.80 5.33
C GLY A 148 24.63 4.45 3.98
N LEU A 149 25.64 5.33 3.97
CA LEU A 149 26.09 6.09 2.80
C LEU A 149 26.69 5.17 1.73
N PHE A 150 26.76 5.64 0.48
CA PHE A 150 27.30 4.89 -0.67
C PHE A 150 26.46 3.66 -1.07
N PHE A 151 25.16 3.70 -0.78
CA PHE A 151 24.23 2.60 -1.08
C PHE A 151 23.15 3.01 -2.08
N ALA A 152 23.55 3.78 -3.09
CA ALA A 152 22.72 4.13 -4.22
C ALA A 152 22.23 2.88 -4.97
N SER A 153 21.11 3.02 -5.68
CA SER A 153 20.52 1.95 -6.48
C SER A 153 20.76 2.21 -7.96
N THR A 154 21.03 1.14 -8.72
CA THR A 154 21.09 1.24 -10.18
C THR A 154 19.78 1.76 -10.75
N ALA A 155 19.99 2.50 -11.84
CA ALA A 155 19.14 3.41 -12.58
C ALA A 155 18.81 4.70 -11.84
N ALA A 156 18.50 4.64 -10.54
CA ALA A 156 18.32 5.86 -9.73
C ALA A 156 19.61 6.70 -9.67
N ASN A 157 20.76 6.05 -9.78
CA ASN A 157 22.05 6.71 -9.79
C ASN A 157 22.45 7.32 -11.14
N GLY A 158 21.68 7.16 -12.22
CA GLY A 158 21.96 7.84 -13.50
C GLY A 158 21.95 9.36 -13.34
N ILE A 159 22.72 10.08 -14.14
CA ILE A 159 23.00 11.51 -13.96
C ILE A 159 21.71 12.34 -14.02
N ASP A 160 20.91 12.16 -15.07
CA ASP A 160 19.70 12.95 -15.34
C ASP A 160 18.41 12.22 -14.89
N VAL A 161 18.54 10.99 -14.38
CA VAL A 161 17.43 10.24 -13.79
C VAL A 161 17.01 10.86 -12.45
N THR A 162 15.72 11.13 -12.28
CA THR A 162 15.21 11.64 -11.00
C THR A 162 15.06 10.48 -10.00
N ALA A 163 15.93 10.43 -9.00
CA ALA A 163 15.87 9.46 -7.91
C ALA A 163 15.04 9.98 -6.74
N ILE A 164 14.15 9.12 -6.24
CA ILE A 164 13.11 9.51 -5.29
C ILE A 164 13.29 8.78 -3.97
N GLY A 165 13.58 9.54 -2.92
CA GLY A 165 13.60 9.11 -1.53
C GLY A 165 12.19 8.99 -0.92
N SER A 166 12.08 8.35 0.24
CA SER A 166 10.80 8.12 0.92
C SER A 166 10.69 8.95 2.19
N VAL A 167 9.56 9.63 2.34
CA VAL A 167 9.11 10.28 3.58
C VAL A 167 7.91 9.50 4.11
N ASP A 168 7.85 9.33 5.43
CA ASP A 168 6.71 8.69 6.08
C ASP A 168 5.50 9.61 6.08
N SER A 169 4.33 9.06 5.71
CA SER A 169 3.08 9.81 5.72
C SER A 169 2.77 10.35 7.12
N ILE A 170 2.25 11.58 7.18
CA ILE A 170 1.76 12.21 8.42
C ILE A 170 0.48 11.57 8.96
N ILE A 171 -0.15 10.70 8.17
CA ILE A 171 -1.29 9.87 8.54
C ILE A 171 -0.94 8.40 8.31
N THR A 172 -1.46 7.53 9.17
CA THR A 172 -1.38 6.08 9.00
C THR A 172 -2.75 5.58 8.59
N PRO A 173 -2.99 5.30 7.30
CA PRO A 173 -4.25 4.69 6.87
C PRO A 173 -4.37 3.28 7.46
N GLN A 174 -5.61 2.81 7.58
CA GLN A 174 -5.95 1.46 8.02
C GLN A 174 -7.10 0.95 7.17
N ILE A 175 -7.01 -0.29 6.70
CA ILE A 175 -8.05 -0.93 5.89
C ILE A 175 -8.99 -1.69 6.81
N MET A 176 -10.26 -1.30 6.79
CA MET A 176 -11.32 -2.02 7.48
C MET A 176 -11.77 -3.23 6.64
N TYR A 177 -12.26 -4.25 7.33
CA TYR A 177 -12.84 -5.44 6.74
C TYR A 177 -14.28 -5.61 7.22
N GLU A 178 -15.11 -6.21 6.37
CA GLU A 178 -16.49 -6.50 6.69
C GLU A 178 -16.62 -7.92 7.26
N GLY A 179 -17.33 -8.03 8.39
CA GLY A 179 -17.80 -9.29 8.94
C GLY A 179 -19.32 -9.28 9.07
N GLN A 180 -19.90 -10.44 9.33
CA GLN A 180 -21.33 -10.59 9.59
C GLN A 180 -21.56 -11.25 10.95
N PHE A 181 -22.64 -10.88 11.60
CA PHE A 181 -23.13 -11.57 12.79
C PHE A 181 -24.65 -11.73 12.76
N THR A 182 -25.14 -12.69 13.51
CA THR A 182 -26.58 -12.92 13.74
C THR A 182 -26.89 -12.87 15.23
N ILE A 183 -28.10 -12.46 15.58
CA ILE A 183 -28.63 -12.54 16.96
C ILE A 183 -29.77 -13.57 16.96
N ASN A 184 -29.67 -14.65 17.74
CA ASN A 184 -30.66 -15.73 17.78
C ASN A 184 -31.06 -16.25 16.37
N SER A 185 -30.08 -16.39 15.48
CA SER A 185 -30.27 -16.84 14.09
C SER A 185 -31.19 -15.93 13.25
N SER A 186 -31.26 -14.65 13.59
CA SER A 186 -31.86 -13.60 12.75
C SER A 186 -31.10 -13.43 11.43
N ALA A 187 -31.59 -12.54 10.56
CA ALA A 187 -30.86 -12.10 9.38
C ALA A 187 -29.45 -11.58 9.73
N ASN A 188 -28.50 -11.80 8.82
CA ASN A 188 -27.11 -11.34 8.96
C ASN A 188 -27.06 -9.82 9.02
N THR A 189 -26.32 -9.30 10.01
CA THR A 189 -26.00 -7.87 10.15
C THR A 189 -24.52 -7.68 9.87
N ASN A 190 -24.18 -6.71 9.01
CA ASN A 190 -22.80 -6.38 8.69
C ASN A 190 -22.18 -5.52 9.80
N PHE A 191 -20.89 -5.70 10.05
CA PHE A 191 -20.07 -4.83 10.88
C PHE A 191 -18.68 -4.68 10.29
N GLN A 192 -17.95 -3.65 10.71
CA GLN A 192 -16.59 -3.38 10.24
C GLN A 192 -15.58 -3.66 11.35
N TYR A 193 -14.44 -4.24 11.02
CA TYR A 193 -13.34 -4.48 11.94
C TYR A 193 -11.97 -4.17 11.32
N LEU A 194 -11.02 -3.81 12.17
CA LEU A 194 -9.62 -3.56 11.83
C LEU A 194 -8.76 -4.78 12.21
N PRO A 195 -8.28 -5.60 11.27
CA PRO A 195 -7.43 -6.74 11.60
C PRO A 195 -6.04 -6.32 12.11
N ALA A 196 -5.45 -7.18 12.94
CA ALA A 196 -4.04 -7.11 13.31
C ALA A 196 -3.16 -7.49 12.09
N ASN A 197 -2.82 -8.76 11.95
CA ASN A 197 -1.93 -9.23 10.87
C ASN A 197 -2.72 -9.60 9.63
N ASN A 198 -3.75 -10.43 9.81
CA ASN A 198 -4.60 -10.95 8.73
C ASN A 198 -6.08 -10.73 9.09
N PRO A 199 -6.96 -10.53 8.10
CA PRO A 199 -8.39 -10.59 8.33
C PRO A 199 -8.79 -11.97 8.85
N PHE A 200 -9.92 -12.02 9.57
CA PHE A 200 -10.47 -13.30 10.02
C PHE A 200 -10.79 -14.21 8.81
N PRO A 201 -10.47 -15.51 8.90
CA PRO A 201 -10.59 -16.43 7.79
C PRO A 201 -12.05 -16.75 7.46
N ASN A 202 -12.30 -17.13 6.20
CA ASN A 202 -13.64 -17.38 5.68
C ASN A 202 -14.29 -18.69 6.15
N ASN A 203 -13.54 -19.55 6.84
CA ASN A 203 -14.03 -20.80 7.41
C ASN A 203 -14.74 -20.61 8.75
N ILE A 204 -14.72 -19.40 9.32
CA ILE A 204 -15.51 -19.07 10.51
C ILE A 204 -16.96 -18.87 10.08
N SER A 205 -17.78 -19.87 10.38
CA SER A 205 -19.21 -19.86 10.10
C SER A 205 -19.98 -20.29 11.34
N GLY A 206 -20.60 -19.33 12.02
CA GLY A 206 -21.46 -19.58 13.18
C GLY A 206 -20.70 -19.63 14.52
N TYR A 207 -19.49 -19.09 14.61
CA TYR A 207 -18.72 -19.14 15.86
C TYR A 207 -19.35 -18.20 16.89
N PRO A 208 -19.66 -18.68 18.11
CA PRO A 208 -20.31 -17.86 19.12
C PRO A 208 -19.36 -16.84 19.73
N LEU A 209 -19.93 -15.71 20.15
CA LEU A 209 -19.25 -14.71 20.96
C LEU A 209 -18.97 -15.24 22.38
N TYR A 210 -17.75 -15.06 22.86
CA TYR A 210 -17.40 -15.24 24.27
C TYR A 210 -16.86 -13.94 24.83
N VAL A 211 -17.46 -13.44 25.90
CA VAL A 211 -17.03 -12.20 26.56
C VAL A 211 -16.24 -12.55 27.80
N VAL A 212 -15.03 -11.99 27.95
CA VAL A 212 -14.19 -12.21 29.13
C VAL A 212 -14.74 -11.44 30.33
N ASP A 213 -15.11 -10.17 30.13
CA ASP A 213 -15.73 -9.33 31.15
C ASP A 213 -16.92 -8.54 30.56
N HIS A 214 -18.07 -8.62 31.23
CA HIS A 214 -19.29 -7.90 30.84
C HIS A 214 -19.28 -6.42 31.28
N ASN A 215 -18.32 -6.00 32.12
CA ASN A 215 -18.15 -4.60 32.48
C ASN A 215 -17.48 -3.82 31.35
N ILE A 216 -18.30 -3.06 30.60
CA ILE A 216 -17.84 -2.27 29.45
C ILE A 216 -16.86 -1.15 29.79
N THR A 217 -16.63 -0.86 31.07
CA THR A 217 -15.72 0.19 31.54
C THR A 217 -14.42 -0.34 32.13
N ASN A 218 -14.27 -1.65 32.32
CA ASN A 218 -13.08 -2.21 32.97
C ASN A 218 -11.83 -2.07 32.06
N PRO A 219 -10.81 -1.28 32.43
CA PRO A 219 -9.58 -1.17 31.63
C PRO A 219 -8.68 -2.41 31.77
N ALA A 220 -8.88 -3.23 32.80
CA ALA A 220 -8.04 -4.38 33.12
C ALA A 220 -8.55 -5.72 32.54
N ASP A 221 -9.51 -5.68 31.61
CA ASP A 221 -10.10 -6.88 30.99
C ASP A 221 -9.00 -7.79 30.38
N ALA A 222 -9.01 -9.08 30.73
CA ALA A 222 -8.00 -10.09 30.39
C ALA A 222 -6.53 -9.70 30.69
N CYS A 223 -6.26 -8.73 31.57
CA CYS A 223 -4.88 -8.34 31.91
C CYS A 223 -4.19 -9.34 32.84
N THR A 224 -4.96 -10.12 33.61
CA THR A 224 -4.48 -11.18 34.47
C THR A 224 -4.94 -12.55 33.95
N ALA A 225 -4.40 -13.62 34.54
CA ALA A 225 -4.85 -14.98 34.22
C ALA A 225 -6.37 -15.10 34.42
N LEU A 226 -7.04 -15.70 33.43
CA LEU A 226 -8.46 -15.99 33.51
C LEU A 226 -8.71 -17.11 34.55
N PRO A 227 -9.93 -17.16 35.13
CA PRO A 227 -10.33 -18.22 36.05
C PRO A 227 -10.09 -19.63 35.46
N ALA A 228 -9.71 -20.58 36.31
CA ALA A 228 -9.36 -21.94 35.86
C ALA A 228 -10.53 -22.72 35.26
N ASP A 229 -11.76 -22.32 35.57
CA ASP A 229 -13.03 -22.84 35.04
C ASP A 229 -13.46 -22.19 33.72
N THR A 230 -12.62 -21.31 33.14
CA THR A 230 -12.86 -20.73 31.81
C THR A 230 -12.99 -21.86 30.78
N PRO A 231 -14.05 -21.86 29.94
CA PRO A 231 -14.28 -22.90 28.96
C PRO A 231 -13.23 -22.87 27.84
N ILE A 232 -13.16 -23.94 27.04
CA ILE A 232 -12.35 -23.97 25.82
C ILE A 232 -12.83 -22.90 24.83
N LEU A 233 -11.89 -22.14 24.26
CA LEU A 233 -12.13 -20.97 23.43
C LEU A 233 -11.72 -21.16 21.95
N SER A 234 -11.35 -22.37 21.52
CA SER A 234 -10.83 -22.65 20.16
C SER A 234 -11.82 -22.37 19.03
N GLU A 235 -13.13 -22.49 19.29
CA GLU A 235 -14.19 -22.26 18.31
C GLU A 235 -15.09 -21.08 18.72
N LYS A 236 -14.51 -20.07 19.38
CA LYS A 236 -15.23 -18.88 19.84
C LYS A 236 -14.54 -17.61 19.37
N ILE A 237 -15.33 -16.56 19.15
CA ILE A 237 -14.81 -15.21 19.00
C ILE A 237 -14.72 -14.59 20.38
N VAL A 238 -13.50 -14.40 20.89
CA VAL A 238 -13.27 -13.90 22.25
C VAL A 238 -13.24 -12.37 22.23
N LEU A 239 -14.21 -11.73 22.88
CA LEU A 239 -14.30 -10.27 22.99
C LEU A 239 -13.56 -9.78 24.24
N ILE A 240 -12.65 -8.83 24.04
CA ILE A 240 -11.83 -8.22 25.11
C ILE A 240 -11.79 -6.71 24.93
N ARG A 241 -11.93 -5.93 26.01
CA ARG A 241 -11.79 -4.48 25.98
C ARG A 241 -10.33 -4.04 25.85
N ARG A 242 -10.05 -3.05 24.99
CA ARG A 242 -8.78 -2.30 25.02
C ARG A 242 -8.63 -1.55 26.35
N GLY A 243 -7.45 -1.59 26.95
CA GLY A 243 -7.25 -0.91 28.23
C GLY A 243 -5.79 -0.84 28.69
N SER A 244 -5.55 -1.05 29.98
CA SER A 244 -4.29 -0.68 30.66
C SER A 244 -3.09 -1.55 30.30
N CYS A 245 -3.30 -2.84 29.99
CA CYS A 245 -2.24 -3.75 29.56
C CYS A 245 -2.19 -3.91 28.04
N THR A 246 -1.06 -4.44 27.54
CA THR A 246 -0.81 -4.61 26.10
C THR A 246 -1.77 -5.60 25.45
N PHE A 247 -2.00 -5.45 24.13
CA PHE A 247 -2.78 -6.42 23.36
C PHE A 247 -2.21 -7.84 23.46
N LEU A 248 -0.88 -7.97 23.40
CA LEU A 248 -0.20 -9.25 23.52
C LEU A 248 -0.43 -9.91 24.87
N SER A 249 -0.42 -9.15 25.98
CA SER A 249 -0.73 -9.68 27.31
C SER A 249 -2.17 -10.23 27.39
N LYS A 250 -3.15 -9.48 26.87
CA LYS A 250 -4.55 -9.90 26.82
C LYS A 250 -4.73 -11.19 26.02
N ILE A 251 -4.15 -11.22 24.80
CA ILE A 251 -4.19 -12.38 23.91
C ILE A 251 -3.55 -13.60 24.58
N ALA A 252 -2.36 -13.44 25.19
CA ALA A 252 -1.65 -14.54 25.84
C ALA A 252 -2.46 -15.19 26.98
N ASN A 253 -3.30 -14.43 27.70
CA ASN A 253 -4.12 -14.97 28.77
C ASN A 253 -5.29 -15.82 28.25
N VAL A 254 -5.94 -15.42 27.15
CA VAL A 254 -7.04 -16.21 26.55
C VAL A 254 -6.53 -17.38 25.71
N GLN A 255 -5.33 -17.27 25.14
CA GLN A 255 -4.68 -18.36 24.41
C GLN A 255 -4.41 -19.59 25.28
N LYS A 256 -4.23 -19.43 26.59
CA LYS A 256 -4.11 -20.56 27.54
C LYS A 256 -5.33 -21.48 27.53
N PHE A 257 -6.47 -20.98 27.06
CA PHE A 257 -7.73 -21.72 26.90
C PHE A 257 -8.03 -22.05 25.43
N GLY A 258 -7.03 -21.94 24.54
CA GLY A 258 -7.12 -22.30 23.13
C GLY A 258 -7.69 -21.22 22.22
N ALA A 259 -7.90 -19.99 22.69
CA ALA A 259 -8.42 -18.90 21.86
C ALA A 259 -7.53 -18.61 20.65
N GLN A 260 -8.10 -18.67 19.44
CA GLN A 260 -7.42 -18.34 18.18
C GLN A 260 -7.99 -17.09 17.50
N TYR A 261 -9.23 -16.71 17.83
CA TYR A 261 -9.97 -15.60 17.23
C TYR A 261 -10.36 -14.59 18.30
N ILE A 262 -9.66 -13.47 18.34
CA ILE A 262 -9.81 -12.46 19.39
C ILE A 262 -10.33 -11.16 18.77
N MET A 263 -11.50 -10.72 19.22
CA MET A 263 -12.04 -9.42 18.90
C MET A 263 -11.75 -8.46 20.04
N ILE A 264 -10.96 -7.44 19.79
CA ILE A 264 -10.71 -6.36 20.75
C ILE A 264 -11.71 -5.26 20.44
N TYR A 265 -12.53 -4.84 21.40
CA TYR A 265 -13.30 -3.61 21.20
C TYR A 265 -12.56 -2.43 21.80
N ASN A 266 -12.61 -1.32 21.07
CA ASN A 266 -11.85 -0.13 21.42
C ASN A 266 -12.36 0.49 22.73
N ASN A 267 -11.55 1.38 23.28
CA ASN A 267 -11.97 2.28 24.34
C ASN A 267 -12.18 3.69 23.75
N GLU A 268 -12.15 4.71 24.59
CA GLU A 268 -12.44 6.10 24.21
C GLU A 268 -11.30 6.76 23.40
N ASN A 269 -10.16 6.08 23.24
CA ASN A 269 -9.06 6.55 22.40
C ASN A 269 -9.31 6.25 20.92
N PRO A 270 -8.63 6.92 19.97
CA PRO A 270 -8.68 6.55 18.56
C PRO A 270 -8.34 5.07 18.33
N MET A 271 -9.06 4.41 17.43
CA MET A 271 -8.78 3.02 17.06
C MET A 271 -7.35 2.88 16.54
N VAL A 272 -6.72 1.78 16.90
CA VAL A 272 -5.36 1.44 16.45
C VAL A 272 -5.34 -0.01 16.00
N LYS A 273 -4.45 -0.32 15.07
CA LYS A 273 -4.19 -1.70 14.66
C LYS A 273 -3.71 -2.51 15.88
N PRO A 274 -4.41 -3.58 16.30
CA PRO A 274 -3.95 -4.40 17.39
C PRO A 274 -2.69 -5.19 17.01
N GLN A 275 -1.83 -5.46 17.98
CA GLN A 275 -0.71 -6.39 17.83
C GLN A 275 -1.20 -7.81 18.08
N SER A 276 -0.72 -8.79 17.29
CA SER A 276 -1.07 -10.20 17.44
C SER A 276 0.14 -11.12 17.19
N PRO A 277 0.31 -12.21 17.95
CA PRO A 277 1.26 -13.27 17.62
C PRO A 277 0.97 -13.93 16.26
N SER A 278 1.97 -14.61 15.70
CA SER A 278 1.77 -15.45 14.51
C SER A 278 0.79 -16.60 14.81
N GLY A 279 -0.07 -16.94 13.84
CA GLY A 279 -1.09 -17.98 13.99
C GLY A 279 -2.34 -17.57 14.80
N VAL A 280 -2.39 -16.33 15.31
CA VAL A 280 -3.54 -15.81 16.06
C VAL A 280 -4.19 -14.68 15.28
N PHE A 281 -5.50 -14.80 15.07
CA PHE A 281 -6.30 -13.78 14.42
C PHE A 281 -6.85 -12.83 15.48
N ALA A 282 -6.34 -11.61 15.49
CA ALA A 282 -6.89 -10.54 16.31
C ALA A 282 -7.43 -9.41 15.42
N ALA A 283 -8.50 -8.77 15.86
CA ALA A 283 -9.11 -7.63 15.18
C ALA A 283 -9.61 -6.60 16.18
N MET A 284 -9.85 -5.37 15.73
CA MET A 284 -10.44 -4.32 16.54
C MET A 284 -11.78 -3.82 15.98
N VAL A 285 -12.78 -3.64 16.83
CA VAL A 285 -14.04 -2.93 16.52
C VAL A 285 -14.18 -1.67 17.37
N SER A 286 -15.14 -0.82 17.04
CA SER A 286 -15.42 0.39 17.82
C SER A 286 -15.89 0.05 19.24
N ALA A 287 -15.82 1.03 20.15
CA ALA A 287 -16.28 0.87 21.53
C ALA A 287 -17.78 0.57 21.59
N GLU A 288 -18.55 1.24 20.72
CA GLU A 288 -20.00 1.13 20.58
C GLU A 288 -20.40 -0.26 20.10
N GLN A 289 -19.68 -0.83 19.12
CA GLN A 289 -19.95 -2.16 18.59
C GLN A 289 -19.75 -3.25 19.67
N GLY A 290 -18.67 -3.15 20.44
CA GLY A 290 -18.40 -4.07 21.55
C GLY A 290 -19.44 -3.96 22.66
N ALA A 291 -19.77 -2.73 23.08
CA ALA A 291 -20.81 -2.49 24.08
C ALA A 291 -22.18 -2.99 23.62
N TYR A 292 -22.51 -2.80 22.34
CA TYR A 292 -23.74 -3.33 21.74
C TYR A 292 -23.81 -4.85 21.87
N TRP A 293 -22.77 -5.59 21.49
CA TRP A 293 -22.79 -7.05 21.63
C TRP A 293 -22.90 -7.53 23.08
N ILE A 294 -22.21 -6.87 24.01
CA ILE A 294 -22.31 -7.18 25.44
C ILE A 294 -23.75 -6.98 25.94
N SER A 295 -24.43 -5.90 25.53
CA SER A 295 -25.83 -5.65 25.92
C SER A 295 -26.78 -6.76 25.46
N ARG A 296 -26.57 -7.32 24.25
CA ARG A 296 -27.40 -8.42 23.73
C ARG A 296 -27.16 -9.72 24.46
N LEU A 297 -25.92 -10.00 24.87
CA LEU A 297 -25.62 -11.18 25.69
C LEU A 297 -26.26 -11.09 27.09
N GLN A 298 -26.35 -9.88 27.66
CA GLN A 298 -27.07 -9.66 28.94
C GLN A 298 -28.58 -9.91 28.83
N GLU A 299 -29.15 -9.73 27.64
CA GLU A 299 -30.52 -10.14 27.29
C GLU A 299 -30.66 -11.65 27.03
N SER A 300 -29.63 -12.45 27.31
CA SER A 300 -29.57 -13.90 27.02
C SER A 300 -29.69 -14.25 25.53
N LEU A 301 -29.34 -13.32 24.64
CA LEU A 301 -29.32 -13.55 23.20
C LEU A 301 -27.97 -14.13 22.76
N VAL A 302 -28.00 -15.04 21.79
CA VAL A 302 -26.79 -15.67 21.25
C VAL A 302 -26.32 -14.91 20.01
N ILE A 303 -25.04 -14.51 20.01
CA ILE A 303 -24.40 -13.86 18.87
C ILE A 303 -23.45 -14.87 18.21
N ASN A 304 -23.65 -15.10 16.91
CA ASN A 304 -22.78 -15.94 16.09
C ASN A 304 -22.18 -15.13 14.94
N PHE A 305 -20.91 -15.37 14.64
CA PHE A 305 -20.14 -14.65 13.63
C PHE A 305 -19.90 -15.47 12.37
N TYR A 306 -19.86 -14.76 11.24
CA TYR A 306 -19.59 -15.28 9.91
C TYR A 306 -18.62 -14.32 9.23
N PHE A 307 -17.54 -14.84 8.68
CA PHE A 307 -16.56 -14.01 7.98
C PHE A 307 -16.48 -14.45 6.52
N SER A 308 -16.51 -13.47 5.63
CA SER A 308 -16.15 -13.62 4.22
C SER A 308 -15.26 -12.42 3.92
N PRO A 309 -13.93 -12.55 4.07
CA PRO A 309 -13.01 -11.43 4.15
C PRO A 309 -13.08 -10.64 2.84
N LYS A 310 -13.84 -9.56 2.90
CA LYS A 310 -13.95 -8.57 1.85
C LYS A 310 -13.44 -7.28 2.46
N SER A 311 -12.33 -6.79 1.93
CA SER A 311 -11.90 -5.44 2.23
C SER A 311 -13.03 -4.50 1.80
N ILE A 312 -13.34 -3.56 2.67
CA ILE A 312 -14.28 -2.49 2.36
C ILE A 312 -13.45 -1.26 2.06
N THR A 313 -13.89 -0.45 1.11
CA THR A 313 -13.17 0.76 0.68
C THR A 313 -13.02 1.79 1.80
N THR A 314 -13.71 1.59 2.93
CA THR A 314 -13.62 2.43 4.13
C THR A 314 -12.25 2.29 4.78
N THR A 315 -11.52 3.40 4.80
CA THR A 315 -10.29 3.54 5.56
C THR A 315 -10.51 4.46 6.74
N ILE A 316 -9.98 4.08 7.89
CA ILE A 316 -9.76 5.01 9.00
C ILE A 316 -8.31 5.45 8.97
N SER A 317 -8.03 6.67 9.41
CA SER A 317 -6.67 7.21 9.48
C SER A 317 -6.43 7.77 10.87
N SER A 318 -5.24 7.52 11.41
CA SER A 318 -4.76 8.19 12.61
C SER A 318 -3.53 9.03 12.28
N PRO A 319 -3.24 10.10 13.04
CA PRO A 319 -1.98 10.83 12.90
C PRO A 319 -0.77 9.91 13.13
N ASN A 320 0.24 10.02 12.28
CA ASN A 320 1.53 9.38 12.48
C ASN A 320 2.43 10.30 13.33
N ASN A 321 2.27 10.22 14.65
CA ASN A 321 3.03 11.05 15.60
C ASN A 321 4.44 10.50 15.89
N ILE A 322 4.87 9.43 15.22
CA ILE A 322 6.18 8.79 15.46
C ILE A 322 7.18 9.26 14.40
N THR A 323 6.82 9.11 13.12
CA THR A 323 7.73 9.39 11.99
C THR A 323 7.10 10.28 10.91
N GLY A 324 5.86 10.74 11.11
CA GLY A 324 5.13 11.51 10.11
C GLY A 324 5.89 12.74 9.64
N GLY A 325 6.08 12.87 8.34
CA GLY A 325 6.82 13.99 7.72
C GLY A 325 8.33 13.89 7.83
N THR A 326 8.87 12.81 8.41
CA THR A 326 10.33 12.55 8.45
C THR A 326 10.74 11.56 7.37
N MET A 327 12.02 11.57 6.99
CA MET A 327 12.60 10.56 6.11
C MET A 327 12.34 9.14 6.64
N SER A 328 11.84 8.26 5.78
CA SER A 328 11.67 6.86 6.11
C SER A 328 13.02 6.23 6.40
N ILE A 329 13.16 5.51 7.51
CA ILE A 329 14.44 4.90 7.93
C ILE A 329 15.03 3.95 6.87
N PHE A 330 14.17 3.31 6.08
CA PHE A 330 14.59 2.41 5.02
C PHE A 330 15.06 3.13 3.75
N SER A 331 14.80 4.43 3.56
CA SER A 331 15.16 5.13 2.32
C SER A 331 16.68 5.10 2.14
N SER A 332 17.15 4.58 1.00
CA SER A 332 18.60 4.50 0.71
C SER A 332 19.25 5.88 0.70
N TRP A 333 20.50 5.93 1.17
CA TRP A 333 21.31 7.16 1.24
C TRP A 333 22.35 7.20 0.13
N SER A 334 22.70 8.42 -0.28
CA SER A 334 23.81 8.71 -1.19
C SER A 334 25.04 9.21 -0.40
N PRO A 335 26.17 9.57 -1.05
CA PRO A 335 26.35 9.77 -2.50
C PRO A 335 26.42 8.45 -3.29
N THR A 336 26.51 8.55 -4.62
CA THR A 336 27.00 7.47 -5.48
C THR A 336 28.50 7.18 -5.19
N ASN A 337 29.07 6.14 -5.80
CA ASN A 337 30.51 5.84 -5.68
C ASN A 337 31.39 6.94 -6.32
N GLU A 338 30.78 7.79 -7.15
CA GLU A 338 31.41 8.91 -7.85
C GLU A 338 31.13 10.26 -7.16
N LEU A 339 30.61 10.24 -5.94
CA LEU A 339 30.29 11.43 -5.15
C LEU A 339 29.15 12.30 -5.71
N ILE A 340 28.32 11.76 -6.61
CA ILE A 340 27.11 12.43 -7.08
C ILE A 340 26.02 12.29 -6.02
N ILE A 341 25.33 13.38 -5.72
CA ILE A 341 24.26 13.41 -4.73
C ILE A 341 22.98 12.85 -5.34
N LYS A 342 22.40 11.86 -4.64
CA LYS A 342 21.06 11.28 -4.88
C LYS A 342 20.37 11.05 -3.51
N PRO A 343 19.14 10.55 -3.44
CA PRO A 343 18.06 11.05 -4.30
C PRO A 343 17.99 12.58 -4.32
N GLU A 344 17.52 13.16 -5.42
CA GLU A 344 17.29 14.62 -5.53
C GLU A 344 16.14 15.08 -4.66
N VAL A 345 15.07 14.28 -4.65
CA VAL A 345 13.80 14.67 -4.04
C VAL A 345 13.25 13.49 -3.26
N SER A 346 12.45 13.78 -2.23
CA SER A 346 11.73 12.76 -1.48
C SER A 346 10.24 13.03 -1.50
N ALA A 347 9.44 11.96 -1.45
CA ALA A 347 7.99 12.04 -1.51
C ALA A 347 7.34 11.05 -0.53
N PRO A 348 6.03 11.15 -0.27
CA PRO A 348 5.33 10.18 0.56
C PRO A 348 5.52 8.75 0.04
N GLY A 349 6.22 7.94 0.82
CA GLY A 349 6.53 6.54 0.50
C GLY A 349 6.32 5.58 1.67
N GLY A 350 6.16 6.08 2.89
CA GLY A 350 5.80 5.28 4.06
C GLY A 350 4.29 5.25 4.32
N ASN A 351 3.73 4.06 4.53
CA ASN A 351 2.33 3.79 4.85
C ASN A 351 1.34 4.32 3.79
N ILE A 352 1.59 4.02 2.52
CA ILE A 352 0.78 4.52 1.41
C ILE A 352 -0.34 3.53 1.07
N LEU A 353 -1.59 3.99 1.18
CA LEU A 353 -2.76 3.30 0.68
C LEU A 353 -2.83 3.42 -0.85
N SER A 354 -2.99 2.30 -1.54
CA SER A 354 -3.26 2.30 -2.97
C SER A 354 -3.97 1.01 -3.40
N THR A 355 -4.25 0.89 -4.70
CA THR A 355 -4.87 -0.28 -5.32
C THR A 355 -4.02 -1.54 -5.18
N TYR A 356 -4.66 -2.69 -5.17
CA TYR A 356 -4.04 -4.00 -5.07
C TYR A 356 -4.89 -5.01 -5.86
N PRO A 357 -4.39 -6.21 -6.22
CA PRO A 357 -5.18 -7.18 -6.97
C PRO A 357 -6.48 -7.54 -6.25
N LEU A 358 -7.58 -7.63 -7.00
CA LEU A 358 -8.92 -7.87 -6.43
C LEU A 358 -8.99 -9.17 -5.61
N HIS A 359 -8.32 -10.22 -6.08
CA HIS A 359 -8.26 -11.51 -5.37
C HIS A 359 -7.44 -11.46 -4.07
N LEU A 360 -6.61 -10.43 -3.89
CA LEU A 360 -5.85 -10.15 -2.67
C LEU A 360 -6.49 -9.04 -1.82
N GLY A 361 -7.73 -8.66 -2.11
CA GLY A 361 -8.46 -7.64 -1.35
C GLY A 361 -8.44 -6.24 -1.96
N GLY A 362 -8.00 -6.03 -3.20
CA GLY A 362 -8.27 -4.79 -3.95
C GLY A 362 -7.52 -3.53 -3.51
N TYR A 363 -7.10 -3.43 -2.25
CA TYR A 363 -6.36 -2.30 -1.71
C TYR A 363 -5.35 -2.81 -0.68
N ALA A 364 -4.20 -2.14 -0.60
CA ALA A 364 -3.16 -2.45 0.36
C ALA A 364 -2.45 -1.17 0.83
N ILE A 365 -1.83 -1.26 1.99
CA ILE A 365 -0.96 -0.21 2.52
C ILE A 365 0.46 -0.74 2.45
N LEU A 366 1.30 -0.10 1.64
CA LEU A 366 2.69 -0.49 1.43
C LEU A 366 3.62 0.66 1.79
N SER A 367 4.87 0.33 2.10
CA SER A 367 5.94 1.29 2.36
C SER A 367 7.14 1.01 1.46
N GLY A 368 7.76 2.05 0.94
CA GLY A 368 8.97 1.97 0.14
C GLY A 368 9.19 3.23 -0.70
N THR A 369 10.43 3.45 -1.13
CA THR A 369 10.74 4.41 -2.21
C THR A 369 10.00 4.06 -3.51
N SER A 370 9.59 2.80 -3.66
CA SER A 370 8.66 2.33 -4.69
C SER A 370 7.28 3.01 -4.68
N MET A 371 6.83 3.55 -3.54
CA MET A 371 5.57 4.28 -3.46
C MET A 371 5.81 5.79 -3.69
N ALA A 372 6.99 6.30 -3.32
CA ALA A 372 7.38 7.68 -3.53
C ALA A 372 7.64 8.00 -5.03
N ALA A 373 8.30 7.09 -5.75
CA ALA A 373 8.60 7.27 -7.17
C ALA A 373 7.36 7.55 -8.06
N PRO A 374 6.29 6.73 -8.04
CA PRO A 374 5.08 7.01 -8.83
C PRO A 374 4.35 8.29 -8.39
N TYR A 375 4.49 8.71 -7.13
CA TYR A 375 3.93 9.98 -6.68
C TYR A 375 4.55 11.15 -7.46
N ILE A 376 5.88 11.20 -7.53
CA ILE A 376 6.60 12.24 -8.29
C ILE A 376 6.35 12.10 -9.79
N ALA A 377 6.25 10.89 -10.33
CA ALA A 377 5.85 10.69 -11.73
C ALA A 377 4.49 11.35 -12.04
N GLY A 378 3.53 11.23 -11.13
CA GLY A 378 2.24 11.91 -11.23
C GLY A 378 2.36 13.44 -11.15
N VAL A 379 3.21 13.96 -10.26
CA VAL A 379 3.49 15.41 -10.17
C VAL A 379 4.08 15.93 -11.48
N ILE A 380 5.06 15.22 -12.05
CA ILE A 380 5.65 15.56 -13.35
C ILE A 380 4.59 15.52 -14.46
N ALA A 381 3.65 14.57 -14.43
CA ALA A 381 2.56 14.49 -15.40
C ALA A 381 1.65 15.72 -15.36
N LEU A 382 1.24 16.14 -14.16
CA LEU A 382 0.45 17.35 -13.97
C LEU A 382 1.21 18.60 -14.42
N TYR A 383 2.50 18.69 -14.08
CA TYR A 383 3.36 19.80 -14.47
C TYR A 383 3.50 19.92 -15.99
N LYS A 384 3.80 18.81 -16.68
CA LYS A 384 3.88 18.78 -18.16
C LYS A 384 2.55 19.20 -18.78
N ASN A 385 1.42 18.73 -18.25
CA ASN A 385 0.10 19.13 -18.73
C ASN A 385 -0.16 20.64 -18.56
N ALA A 386 0.15 21.20 -17.38
CA ALA A 386 -0.02 22.62 -17.11
C ALA A 386 0.85 23.50 -18.04
N LYS A 387 2.11 23.13 -18.27
CA LYS A 387 3.01 23.83 -19.21
C LYS A 387 2.43 23.89 -20.62
N VAL A 388 1.88 22.77 -21.10
CA VAL A 388 1.24 22.72 -22.42
C VAL A 388 0.04 23.66 -22.48
N LEU A 389 -0.86 23.63 -21.49
CA LEU A 389 -2.02 24.53 -21.45
C LEU A 389 -1.62 26.01 -21.46
N LEU A 390 -0.60 26.39 -20.69
CA LEU A 390 -0.08 27.75 -20.66
C LEU A 390 0.51 28.18 -22.01
N SER A 391 1.21 27.27 -22.72
CA SER A 391 1.75 27.56 -24.07
C SER A 391 0.66 27.84 -25.12
N PHE A 392 -0.56 27.36 -24.90
CA PHE A 392 -1.73 27.63 -25.75
C PHE A 392 -2.58 28.83 -25.27
N GLY A 393 -2.13 29.56 -24.25
CA GLY A 393 -2.89 30.70 -23.69
C GLY A 393 -4.17 30.29 -22.97
N ILE A 394 -4.33 29.00 -22.65
CA ILE A 394 -5.49 28.48 -21.92
C ILE A 394 -5.23 28.70 -20.42
N THR A 395 -5.59 29.89 -19.94
CA THR A 395 -5.76 30.15 -18.50
C THR A 395 -7.21 29.86 -18.17
N ASN A 396 -7.51 28.75 -17.50
CA ASN A 396 -8.89 28.41 -17.18
C ASN A 396 -9.54 29.50 -16.29
N ASP A 397 -10.50 30.23 -16.86
CA ASP A 397 -11.47 31.03 -16.12
C ASP A 397 -12.29 30.09 -15.21
N GLY A 398 -11.91 30.01 -13.92
CA GLY A 398 -12.73 29.35 -12.90
C GLY A 398 -12.02 28.36 -11.97
N MET A 399 -10.74 28.05 -12.17
CA MET A 399 -9.97 27.29 -11.17
C MET A 399 -8.81 28.14 -10.64
N ASN A 400 -8.95 28.60 -9.40
CA ASN A 400 -7.93 29.25 -8.57
C ASN A 400 -6.69 28.35 -8.28
N ALA A 401 -6.48 27.29 -9.06
CA ALA A 401 -5.36 26.36 -8.89
C ALA A 401 -4.05 26.94 -9.44
N ALA A 402 -4.11 27.78 -10.48
CA ALA A 402 -2.91 28.42 -11.02
C ALA A 402 -2.27 29.42 -10.04
N SER A 403 -3.07 30.19 -9.28
CA SER A 403 -2.54 31.14 -8.29
C SER A 403 -2.00 30.47 -7.02
N VAL A 404 -2.50 29.28 -6.67
CA VAL A 404 -2.05 28.50 -5.51
C VAL A 404 -0.85 27.60 -5.83
N LEU A 405 -0.78 27.06 -7.05
CA LEU A 405 0.32 26.19 -7.48
C LEU A 405 1.51 26.96 -8.06
N GLN A 406 1.35 28.20 -8.55
CA GLN A 406 2.48 28.95 -9.11
C GLN A 406 3.64 29.15 -8.13
N PRO A 407 3.43 29.48 -6.84
CA PRO A 407 4.53 29.60 -5.88
C PRO A 407 5.19 28.24 -5.59
N GLN A 408 4.41 27.16 -5.48
CA GLN A 408 4.91 25.80 -5.22
C GLN A 408 5.64 25.21 -6.44
N ILE A 409 5.18 25.53 -7.65
CA ILE A 409 5.84 25.21 -8.91
C ILE A 409 7.12 26.03 -9.04
N ASN A 410 7.15 27.29 -8.61
CA ASN A 410 8.35 28.12 -8.61
C ASN A 410 9.38 27.69 -7.56
N GLU A 411 8.96 27.18 -6.39
CA GLU A 411 9.83 26.51 -5.42
C GLU A 411 10.40 25.21 -6.00
N LEU A 412 9.56 24.38 -6.64
CA LEU A 412 10.00 23.16 -7.31
C LEU A 412 10.95 23.44 -8.50
N LEU A 413 10.79 24.59 -9.18
CA LEU A 413 11.67 25.09 -10.25
C LEU A 413 12.99 25.68 -9.73
N ALA A 414 13.10 25.95 -8.44
CA ALA A 414 14.33 26.43 -7.82
C ALA A 414 15.17 25.27 -7.24
N GLU A 415 14.54 24.09 -7.04
CA GLU A 415 15.16 22.89 -6.49
C GLU A 415 15.42 21.77 -7.52
N LEU A 416 14.80 21.85 -8.70
CA LEU A 416 15.13 21.05 -9.91
C LEU A 416 15.92 21.93 -10.89
#